data_AF-A0A7G8EA70-F1
#
_entry.id   AF-A0A7G8EA70-F1
#
_cell.length_a   1.000
_cell.length_b   1.000
_cell.length_c   1.000
_cell.angle_alpha   90.00
_cell.angle_beta   90.00
_cell.angle_gamma   90.00
#
_symmetry.space_group_name_H-M   'P 1'
#
loop_
_entity.id
_entity.type
_entity.pdbx_description
1 polymer ?
#
loop_
_entity_poly.entity_id
_entity_poly.type
_entity_poly.pdbx_seq_one_letter_code
_entity_poly.pdbx_strand_id
1 'polypeptide(L)' 'MSEHLAGDLQARTVFATHYHELNNLAAERPNVANFQVLVEETGDDLLFLHRVQAGVPAPVVQRARQVLDQLAA' A
#
# COMPACT_ATOMS: atom_id res chain seq x y z
N MET A 1 9.15 5.40 -12.03
CA MET A 1 10.29 4.45 -11.90
C MET A 1 9.76 3.03 -11.72
N SER A 2 8.82 2.85 -10.79
CA SER A 2 8.00 1.65 -10.63
C SER A 2 7.35 1.15 -11.93
N GLU A 3 6.89 2.06 -12.79
CA GLU A 3 6.24 1.74 -14.08
C GLU A 3 7.23 1.14 -15.07
N HIS A 4 8.43 1.71 -15.15
CA HIS A 4 9.52 1.22 -16.00
C HIS A 4 10.01 -0.16 -15.53
N LEU A 5 10.11 -0.34 -14.21
CA LEU A 5 10.45 -1.64 -13.60
C LEU A 5 9.38 -2.69 -13.89
N ALA A 6 8.10 -2.34 -13.78
CA ALA A 6 6.99 -3.27 -13.99
C ALA A 6 6.67 -3.54 -15.47
N GLY A 7 6.92 -2.56 -16.35
CA GLY A 7 6.58 -2.63 -17.77
C GLY A 7 7.74 -3.08 -18.64
N ASP A 8 8.83 -2.32 -18.63
CA ASP A 8 9.91 -2.47 -19.63
C ASP A 8 10.95 -3.49 -19.18
N LEU A 9 11.41 -3.40 -17.92
CA LEU A 9 12.47 -4.28 -17.40
C LEU A 9 11.92 -5.62 -16.90
N GLN A 10 10.75 -5.60 -16.27
CA GLN A 10 10.09 -6.75 -15.66
C GLN A 10 10.99 -7.59 -14.73
N ALA A 11 11.98 -6.94 -14.11
CA ALA A 11 12.90 -7.59 -13.18
C ALA A 11 12.19 -7.92 -11.86
N ARG A 12 12.62 -8.99 -11.19
CA ARG A 12 12.15 -9.30 -9.82
C ARG A 12 12.55 -8.16 -8.90
N THR A 13 11.55 -7.46 -8.36
CA THR A 13 11.74 -6.22 -7.61
C THR A 13 10.90 -6.21 -6.34
N VAL A 14 11.49 -5.78 -5.23
CA VAL A 14 10.77 -5.35 -4.03
C VAL A 14 10.90 -3.84 -3.94
N PHE A 15 9.77 -3.15 -3.84
CA PHE A 15 9.72 -1.70 -3.84
C PHE A 15 9.06 -1.20 -2.55
N ALA A 16 9.87 -0.80 -1.57
CA ALA A 16 9.36 -0.20 -0.33
C ALA A 16 9.11 1.30 -0.56
N THR A 17 7.92 1.77 -0.21
CA THR A 17 7.50 3.16 -0.46
C THR A 17 6.57 3.67 0.64
N HIS A 18 6.58 4.99 0.85
CA HIS A 18 5.58 5.71 1.65
C HIS A 18 4.53 6.42 0.78
N TYR A 19 4.68 6.39 -0.56
CA TYR A 19 3.72 6.95 -1.50
C TYR A 19 2.53 5.99 -1.69
N HIS A 20 1.35 6.40 -1.25
CA HIS A 20 0.14 5.59 -1.30
C HIS A 20 -0.46 5.49 -2.70
N GLU A 21 -0.20 6.48 -3.56
CA GLU A 21 -0.68 6.56 -4.94
C GLU A 21 -0.16 5.39 -5.78
N LEU A 22 1.02 4.87 -5.44
CA LEU A 22 1.61 3.71 -6.12
C LEU A 22 0.83 2.42 -5.88
N ASN A 23 -0.06 2.36 -4.88
CA ASN A 23 -0.94 1.20 -4.70
C ASN A 23 -1.83 0.96 -5.93
N ASN A 24 -2.16 2.00 -6.69
CA ASN A 24 -2.98 1.88 -7.90
C ASN A 24 -2.24 1.13 -9.02
N LEU A 25 -0.90 1.09 -8.98
CA LEU A 25 -0.12 0.38 -9.99
C LEU A 25 -0.44 -1.12 -10.04
N ALA A 26 -0.83 -1.72 -8.90
CA ALA A 26 -1.29 -3.11 -8.83
C ALA A 26 -2.65 -3.33 -9.53
N ALA A 27 -3.47 -2.29 -9.68
CA ALA A 27 -4.71 -2.36 -10.45
C ALA A 27 -4.47 -2.21 -11.96
N GLU A 28 -3.43 -1.46 -12.34
CA GLU A 28 -3.10 -1.18 -13.74
C GLU A 28 -2.18 -2.25 -14.38
N ARG A 29 -1.40 -2.96 -13.56
CA ARG A 29 -0.39 -3.93 -14.02
C ARG A 29 -0.58 -5.30 -13.37
N PRO A 30 -0.83 -6.36 -14.16
CA PRO A 30 -1.14 -7.70 -13.63
C PRO A 30 0.05 -8.39 -12.93
N ASN A 31 1.28 -7.91 -13.16
CA ASN A 31 2.51 -8.42 -12.55
C ASN A 31 2.94 -7.62 -11.30
N VAL A 32 2.10 -6.72 -10.80
CA VAL A 32 2.36 -5.91 -9.61
C VAL A 32 1.34 -6.28 -8.53
N ALA A 33 1.81 -6.41 -7.29
CA ALA A 33 0.97 -6.68 -6.13
C ALA A 33 1.42 -5.85 -4.94
N ASN A 34 0.45 -5.34 -4.17
CA ASN A 34 0.72 -4.54 -2.97
C ASN A 34 0.92 -5.44 -1.76
N PHE A 35 1.89 -5.07 -0.92
CA PHE A 35 2.15 -5.69 0.37
C PHE A 35 2.45 -4.61 1.41
N GLN A 36 2.21 -4.93 2.68
CA GLN A 36 2.44 -4.05 3.82
C GLN A 36 3.15 -4.80 4.95
N VAL A 37 3.87 -4.05 5.78
CA VAL A 37 4.39 -4.56 7.05
C VAL A 37 3.35 -4.29 8.13
N LEU A 38 3.01 -5.32 8.91
CA LEU A 38 2.00 -5.22 9.94
C LEU A 38 2.52 -4.52 11.19
N VAL A 39 1.68 -3.64 11.73
CA VAL A 39 1.85 -2.95 13.00
C VAL A 39 0.60 -3.15 13.84
N GLU A 40 0.78 -3.18 15.15
CA GLU A 40 -0.32 -3.24 16.13
C GLU A 40 -0.21 -2.02 17.06
N GLU A 41 -1.30 -1.29 17.20
CA GLU A 41 -1.39 -0.15 18.12
C GLU A 41 -1.85 -0.65 19.49
N THR A 42 -1.10 -0.34 20.54
CA THR A 42 -1.43 -0.73 21.92
C THR A 42 -1.35 0.50 22.82
N GLY A 43 -2.49 1.15 23.07
CA GLY A 43 -2.51 2.41 23.81
C GLY A 43 -1.73 3.49 23.06
N ASP A 44 -0.65 3.99 23.67
CA ASP A 44 0.26 4.98 23.08
C ASP A 44 1.46 4.35 22.35
N ASP A 45 1.58 3.02 22.37
CA ASP A 45 2.70 2.29 21.77
C ASP A 45 2.34 1.70 20.40
N LEU A 46 3.36 1.60 19.54
CA LEU A 46 3.30 1.01 18.21
C LEU A 46 4.22 -0.22 18.15
N LEU A 47 3.65 -1.41 18.02
CA LEU A 47 4.38 -2.66 17.92
C LEU A 47 4.56 -3.08 16.46
N PHE A 48 5.81 -3.14 16.00
CA PHE A 48 6.14 -3.68 14.68
C PHE A 48 6.13 -5.22 14.71
N LEU A 49 5.19 -5.83 14.00
CA LEU A 49 5.03 -7.28 13.99
C LEU A 49 6.04 -8.01 13.09
N HIS A 50 6.82 -7.26 12.30
CA HIS A 50 7.79 -7.79 11.32
C HIS A 50 7.19 -8.86 10.37
N ARG A 51 5.88 -8.78 10.14
CA ARG A 51 5.14 -9.67 9.23
C ARG A 51 4.69 -8.90 8.01
N VAL A 52 4.83 -9.51 6.84
CA VAL A 52 4.35 -8.96 5.56
C VAL A 52 2.99 -9.56 5.23
N GLN A 53 2.02 -8.73 4.88
CA GLN A 53 0.69 -9.15 4.43
C GLN A 53 0.37 -8.54 3.07
N ALA A 54 -0.39 -9.27 2.25
CA ALA A 54 -0.91 -8.75 0.99
C ALA A 54 -1.93 -7.63 1.21
N GLY A 55 -1.96 -6.68 0.27
CA GLY A 55 -2.90 -5.56 0.25
C GLY A 55 -2.39 -4.29 0.93
N VAL A 56 -3.28 -3.29 0.96
CA VAL A 56 -3.07 -1.97 1.55
C VAL A 56 -3.53 -1.99 3.03
N PRO A 57 -2.89 -1.24 3.94
CA PRO A 57 -3.33 -1.18 5.34
C PRO A 57 -4.81 -0.79 5.49
N ALA A 58 -5.54 -1.54 6.31
CA ALA A 58 -6.94 -1.27 6.58
C ALA A 58 -7.20 0.17 7.09
N PRO A 59 -6.36 0.76 7.97
CA PRO A 59 -6.52 2.16 8.38
C PRO A 59 -6.45 3.16 7.20
N VAL A 60 -5.58 2.90 6.21
CA VAL A 60 -5.45 3.74 5.00
C VAL A 60 -6.74 3.68 4.18
N VAL A 61 -7.29 2.47 3.98
CA VAL A 61 -8.56 2.28 3.26
C VAL A 61 -9.72 2.95 3.99
N GLN A 62 -9.79 2.81 5.32
CA GLN A 62 -10.83 3.42 6.15
C GLN A 62 -10.75 4.94 6.12
N ARG A 63 -9.55 5.52 6.22
CA ARG A 63 -9.36 6.96 6.15
C ARG A 63 -9.73 7.53 4.78
N ALA A 64 -9.36 6.84 3.71
CA ALA A 64 -9.72 7.26 2.35
C ALA A 64 -11.24 7.32 2.17
N ARG A 65 -11.99 6.33 2.67
CA ARG A 65 -13.46 6.33 2.64
C ARG A 65 -14.06 7.54 3.38
N GLN A 66 -13.60 7.81 4.60
CA GLN A 66 -14.08 8.95 5.39
C GLN A 66 -13.86 10.29 4.68
N VAL A 67 -12.71 10.49 4.02
CA VAL A 67 -12.42 11.72 3.28
C VAL A 67 -13.31 11.84 2.04
N LEU A 68 -13.55 10.74 1.32
CA LEU A 68 -14.45 10.75 0.16
C LEU A 68 -15.89 11.08 0.56
N ASP A 69 -16.38 10.52 1.67
CA ASP A 69 -17.72 10.83 2.19
C ASP A 69 -17.87 12.32 2.54
N GLN A 70 -16.80 12.96 3.03
CA GLN A 70 -16.79 14.39 3.34
C GLN A 70 -16.80 15.31 2.10
N LEU A 71 -16.28 14.83 0.96
CA LEU A 71 -16.24 15.58 -0.29
C LEU A 71 -17.52 15.40 -1.13
N ALA A 72 -18.32 14.39 -0.82
CA ALA A 72 -19.60 14.11 -1.46
C ALA A 72 -20.81 14.80 -0.78
N ALA A 73 -20.57 15.54 0.31
CA ALA A 73 -21.55 16.35 1.06
C ALA A 73 -21.45 17.83 0.69
#